data_AF-A0A0G0AKJ5-F1
#
_entry.id   AF-A0A0G0AKJ5-F1
#
_cell.length_a   1.000
_cell.length_b   1.000
_cell.length_c   1.000
_cell.angle_alpha   90.00
_cell.angle_beta   90.00
_cell.angle_gamma   90.00
#
_symmetry.space_group_name_H-M   'P 1'
#
loop_
_entity.id
_entity.type
_entity.pdbx_description
1 polymer ?
#
loop_
_entity_poly.entity_id
_entity_poly.type
_entity_poly.pdbx_seq_one_letter_code
_entity_poly.pdbx_strand_id
1 'polypeptide(L)' 'MKIIRLKRPELNSISLNTSIENMLGGIPGFYITMSIGQWDNFLDEGYYRQDATLIELNDNEYPVAAYRLEKGANTNA' A
#
# COMPACT_ATOMS: atom_id res chain seq x y z
N MET A 1 -16.19 8.27 -10.79
CA MET A 1 -15.31 8.56 -9.63
C MET A 1 -14.20 9.49 -10.10
N LYS A 2 -13.93 10.60 -9.40
CA LYS A 2 -12.84 11.53 -9.76
C LYS A 2 -11.59 11.10 -9.00
N ILE A 3 -10.48 10.90 -9.71
CA ILE A 3 -9.17 10.64 -9.09
C ILE A 3 -8.60 11.99 -8.65
N ILE A 4 -8.27 12.11 -7.37
CA ILE A 4 -7.70 13.33 -6.79
C ILE A 4 -6.29 12.98 -6.32
N ARG A 5 -5.27 13.69 -6.83
CA ARG A 5 -3.92 13.59 -6.29
C ARG A 5 -3.89 14.24 -4.90
N LEU A 6 -3.39 13.49 -3.93
CA LEU A 6 -3.33 13.90 -2.53
C LEU A 6 -1.88 14.03 -2.08
N LYS A 7 -1.65 14.72 -0.97
CA LYS A 7 -0.35 14.72 -0.31
C LYS A 7 -0.13 13.35 0.32
N ARG A 8 1.00 12.70 0.01
CA ARG A 8 1.37 11.41 0.60
C ARG A 8 1.53 11.55 2.13
N PRO A 9 0.85 10.71 2.94
CA PRO A 9 1.04 10.67 4.38
C PRO A 9 2.32 9.92 4.73
N GLU A 10 2.65 9.91 6.02
CA GLU A 10 3.64 8.96 6.53
C GLU A 10 3.06 7.54 6.46
N LEU A 11 3.81 6.62 5.87
CA LEU A 11 3.40 5.23 5.66
C LEU A 11 4.26 4.31 6.52
N ASN A 12 3.64 3.28 7.07
CA ASN A 12 4.34 2.30 7.90
C ASN A 12 5.01 1.28 6.98
N SER A 13 6.34 1.36 6.90
CA SER A 13 7.14 0.42 6.10
C SER A 13 7.11 -0.98 6.70
N ILE A 14 6.95 -1.98 5.85
CA ILE A 14 7.05 -3.40 6.19
C ILE A 14 8.10 -4.09 5.32
N SER A 15 8.43 -5.35 5.64
CA SER A 15 9.37 -6.14 4.84
C SER A 15 8.90 -6.29 3.39
N LEU A 16 9.66 -5.74 2.44
CA LEU A 16 9.39 -5.85 1.03
C LEU A 16 9.39 -7.32 0.57
N ASN A 17 10.46 -8.06 0.88
CA ASN A 17 10.63 -9.45 0.44
C ASN A 17 9.47 -10.32 0.91
N THR A 18 9.11 -10.22 2.19
CA THR A 18 7.97 -10.96 2.77
C THR A 18 6.65 -10.59 2.10
N SER A 19 6.45 -9.30 1.78
CA SER A 19 5.21 -8.85 1.13
C SER A 19 5.08 -9.38 -0.31
N ILE A 20 6.19 -9.41 -1.05
CA ILE A 20 6.25 -9.99 -2.40
C ILE A 20 6.06 -11.51 -2.36
N GLU A 21 6.73 -12.20 -1.45
CA GLU A 21 6.57 -13.64 -1.24
C GLU A 21 5.11 -13.99 -0.91
N ASN A 22 4.46 -13.21 -0.05
CA ASN A 22 3.05 -13.41 0.29
C ASN A 22 2.13 -13.17 -0.92
N MET A 23 2.33 -12.07 -1.64
CA MET A 23 1.54 -11.71 -2.81
C MET A 23 1.65 -12.77 -3.92
N LEU A 24 2.87 -13.22 -4.24
CA LEU A 24 3.14 -14.19 -5.29
C LEU A 24 2.88 -15.64 -4.84
N GLY A 25 3.06 -15.93 -3.55
CA GLY A 25 2.80 -17.23 -2.94
C GLY A 25 1.32 -17.53 -2.69
N GLY A 26 0.42 -16.61 -3.07
CA GLY A 26 -1.02 -16.81 -2.95
C GLY A 26 -1.56 -16.70 -1.54
N ILE A 27 -0.84 -16.03 -0.62
CA ILE A 27 -1.33 -15.76 0.72
C ILE A 27 -2.49 -14.76 0.61
N PRO A 28 -3.70 -15.11 1.09
CA PRO A 28 -4.86 -14.23 0.98
C PRO A 28 -4.60 -12.85 1.58
N GLY A 29 -4.90 -11.81 0.80
CA GLY A 29 -4.71 -10.42 1.18
C GLY A 29 -5.15 -9.47 0.08
N PHE A 30 -5.32 -8.20 0.41
CA PHE A 30 -5.58 -7.15 -0.56
C PHE A 30 -4.28 -6.41 -0.85
N TYR A 31 -3.71 -6.64 -2.03
CA TYR A 31 -2.44 -6.04 -2.44
C TYR A 31 -2.70 -5.02 -3.55
N ILE A 32 -2.11 -3.84 -3.43
CA ILE A 32 -2.21 -2.78 -4.43
C ILE A 32 -0.78 -2.38 -4.81
N THR A 33 -0.49 -2.36 -6.10
CA THR A 33 0.75 -1.78 -6.62
C THR A 33 0.56 -0.29 -6.93
N MET A 34 1.60 0.52 -6.71
CA MET A 34 1.58 1.96 -6.96
C MET A 34 2.94 2.45 -7.44
N SER A 35 2.98 3.53 -8.23
CA SER A 35 4.24 4.16 -8.63
C SER A 35 4.84 5.00 -7.50
N ILE A 36 6.15 5.27 -7.56
CA ILE A 36 6.83 6.12 -6.58
C ILE A 36 6.12 7.47 -6.43
N GLY A 37 5.74 7.79 -5.20
CA GLY A 37 5.12 9.08 -4.86
C GLY A 37 3.67 9.23 -5.36
N GLN A 38 3.05 8.19 -5.93
CA GLN A 38 1.63 8.19 -6.22
C GLN A 38 0.85 8.21 -4.90
N TRP A 39 -0.07 9.15 -4.77
CA TRP A 39 -1.06 9.12 -3.70
C TRP A 39 -2.36 9.73 -4.21
N ASP A 40 -3.44 8.97 -4.11
CA ASP A 40 -4.76 9.37 -4.53
C ASP A 40 -5.82 8.80 -3.58
N ASN A 41 -7.08 9.18 -3.81
CA ASN A 41 -8.20 8.76 -2.97
C ASN A 41 -8.49 7.25 -3.02
N PHE A 42 -8.01 6.52 -4.03
CA PHE A 42 -8.14 5.05 -4.05
C PHE A 42 -7.10 4.41 -3.13
N LEU A 43 -5.85 4.88 -3.19
CA LEU A 43 -4.78 4.42 -2.28
C LEU A 43 -5.08 4.76 -0.82
N ASP A 44 -5.63 5.95 -0.57
CA ASP A 44 -6.05 6.39 0.77
C ASP A 44 -7.11 5.45 1.37
N GLU A 45 -8.15 5.13 0.59
CA GLU A 45 -9.21 4.21 0.98
C GLU A 45 -8.68 2.78 1.20
N GLY A 46 -7.87 2.28 0.27
CA GLY A 46 -7.25 0.96 0.36
C GLY A 46 -6.41 0.81 1.63
N TYR A 47 -5.54 1.78 1.89
CA TYR A 47 -4.60 1.73 3.01
C TYR A 47 -5.28 1.90 4.37
N TYR A 48 -6.14 2.90 4.53
CA TYR A 48 -6.72 3.22 5.84
C TYR A 48 -7.98 2.43 6.17
N ARG A 49 -8.75 1.99 5.17
CA ARG A 49 -10.06 1.35 5.41
C ARG A 49 -10.14 -0.12 5.02
N GLN A 50 -9.34 -0.56 4.06
CA GLN A 50 -9.45 -1.91 3.50
C GLN A 50 -8.27 -2.82 3.86
N ASP A 51 -7.39 -2.40 4.79
CA ASP A 51 -6.20 -3.15 5.23
C ASP A 51 -5.30 -3.59 4.05
N ALA A 52 -5.22 -2.73 3.01
CA ALA A 52 -4.41 -3.01 1.84
C ALA A 52 -2.91 -2.99 2.17
N THR A 53 -2.19 -3.95 1.60
CA THR A 53 -0.73 -3.90 1.50
C THR A 53 -0.35 -3.18 0.21
N LEU A 54 0.32 -2.04 0.34
CA LEU A 54 0.79 -1.26 -0.80
C LEU A 54 2.20 -1.71 -1.18
N ILE A 55 2.43 -1.93 -2.47
CA ILE A 55 3.75 -2.25 -3.05
C ILE A 55 4.13 -1.11 -4.00
N GLU A 56 5.18 -0.37 -3.65
CA GLU A 56 5.68 0.74 -4.45
C GLU A 56 6.67 0.23 -5.50
N LEU A 57 6.43 0.58 -6.76
CA LEU A 57 7.21 0.19 -7.92
C LEU A 57 8.00 1.40 -8.44
N ASN A 58 9.26 1.19 -8.80
CA ASN A 58 10.06 2.18 -9.51
C ASN A 58 9.68 2.28 -11.00
N ASP A 59 10.35 3.16 -11.73
CA ASP A 59 10.09 3.41 -13.16
C ASP A 59 10.33 2.19 -14.07
N ASN A 60 11.06 1.18 -13.59
CA ASN A 60 11.28 -0.09 -14.28
C ASN A 60 10.33 -1.19 -13.81
N GLU A 61 9.26 -0.84 -13.10
CA GLU A 61 8.26 -1.75 -12.51
C GLU A 61 8.82 -2.72 -11.46
N TYR A 62 10.03 -2.46 -10.94
CA TYR A 62 10.58 -3.25 -9.85
C TYR A 62 10.06 -2.77 -8.50
N PRO A 63 9.66 -3.68 -7.60
CA PRO A 63 9.20 -3.31 -6.29
C PRO A 63 10.38 -2.80 -5.44
N VAL A 64 10.18 -1.65 -4.79
CA VAL A 64 11.21 -0.95 -4.02
C VAL A 64 10.83 -0.72 -2.56
N ALA A 65 9.53 -0.73 -2.24
CA ALA A 65 9.06 -0.61 -0.86
C ALA A 65 7.68 -1.26 -0.69
N ALA A 66 7.35 -1.61 0.56
CA ALA A 66 6.05 -2.13 0.93
C ALA A 66 5.52 -1.41 2.18
N TYR A 67 4.22 -1.16 2.22
CA TYR A 67 3.57 -0.46 3.32
C TYR A 67 2.27 -1.15 3.73
N ARG A 68 1.96 -1.13 5.02
CA ARG A 68 0.68 -1.58 5.55
C ARG A 68 0.37 -0.86 6.86
N LEU A 69 -0.88 -0.47 7.06
CA LEU A 69 -1.30 0.10 8.34
C LEU A 69 -1.07 -0.91 9.48
N GLU A 70 -0.55 -0.44 10.62
CA GLU A 70 -0.39 -1.31 11.78
C GLU A 70 -1.76 -1.66 12.35
N LYS A 71 -2.01 -2.96 12.60
CA LYS A 71 -3.25 -3.40 13.25
C LYS A 71 -3.27 -2.87 14.68
N GLY A 72 -4.10 -1.86 14.91
CA GLY A 72 -4.22 -1.15 16.19
C GLY A 72 -4.21 0.39 16.07
N ALA A 73 -3.80 0.93 14.92
CA ALA A 73 -3.83 2.37 14.66
C ALA A 73 -5.25 2.92 14.34
N ASN A 74 -6.20 2.04 14.02
CA ASN A 74 -7.61 2.38 13.78
C ASN A 74 -8.47 2.19 15.04
N THR A 75 -8.28 3.02 16.06
CA THR A 75 -9.19 3.07 17.23
C THR A 75 -10.20 4.21 17.20
N ASN A 76 -10.30 4.98 16.11
CA ASN A 76 -11.33 6.02 16.00
C ASN A 76 -11.95 6.04 14.60
N ALA A 77 -12.99 5.23 14.41
CA ALA A 77 -14.01 5.42 13.37
C ALA A 77 -15.36 5.63 14.06
#